data_AF-A0AAN8NRH9-F1
#
_entry.id   AF-A0AAN8NRH9-F1
#
_cell.length_a   1.000
_cell.length_b   1.000
_cell.length_c   1.000
_cell.angle_alpha   90.00
_cell.angle_beta   90.00
_cell.angle_gamma   90.00
#
_symmetry.space_group_name_H-M   'P 1'
#
loop_
_entity.id
_entity.type
_entity.pdbx_description
1 polymer ?
#
loop_
_entity_poly.entity_id
_entity_poly.type
_entity_poly.pdbx_seq_one_letter_code
_entity_poly.pdbx_strand_id
1 'polypeptide(L)'
;MPRRRRASTCSSGQTSNSSHSTNLSATATEHITISCTALKENGSNCPLVRTDQKYCVDHRKEYQGLYETYKIRHKEYGEISLETQPPGVPDSAESRTWKTKILAKIATGKETARLRSQVNRRFFSQTPQNQSDRNHIREILKLEFEVRTWKQYLETWNQEEKVFQDKKRVQELIEAERARAAQARIDKQPAMFSQRSRDIQIAEGTKQRIIISLQQIPHPPIIEVLYTLAVVLAIPAIYDTISIICSFFYNEASGPDQAPTPGAAQEPETSQQDYPFGLLVTTTIGDYTTKIIWWWKFLFVVAWFLLHLAIYLVTMAVDQVNAMVENAVDRA
;
A
#
# COMPACT_ATOMS: atom_id res chain seq x y z
N MET A 1 -38.34 -32.40 -18.02
CA MET A 1 -37.92 -33.22 -19.18
C MET A 1 -38.64 -34.57 -19.14
N PRO A 2 -39.33 -35.00 -20.20
CA PRO A 2 -40.22 -36.16 -20.14
C PRO A 2 -39.48 -37.49 -20.39
N ARG A 3 -39.80 -38.48 -19.55
CA ARG A 3 -39.31 -39.86 -19.55
C ARG A 3 -39.78 -40.61 -20.81
N ARG A 4 -38.84 -41.05 -21.65
CA ARG A 4 -39.08 -41.99 -22.76
C ARG A 4 -39.11 -43.42 -22.23
N ARG A 5 -40.30 -44.03 -22.16
CA ARG A 5 -40.49 -45.47 -21.93
C ARG A 5 -39.99 -46.23 -23.17
N ARG A 6 -39.09 -47.21 -22.99
CA ARG A 6 -38.67 -48.13 -24.05
C ARG A 6 -39.43 -49.45 -23.85
N ALA A 7 -40.24 -49.81 -24.84
CA ALA A 7 -41.02 -51.04 -24.87
C ALA A 7 -40.12 -52.27 -25.03
N SER A 8 -40.52 -53.36 -24.37
CA SER A 8 -39.97 -54.71 -24.52
C SER A 8 -40.54 -55.37 -25.78
N THR A 9 -39.69 -55.78 -26.70
CA THR A 9 -40.06 -56.72 -27.77
C THR A 9 -39.69 -58.13 -27.33
N CYS A 10 -40.72 -58.95 -27.09
CA CYS A 10 -40.63 -60.39 -27.00
C CYS A 10 -40.44 -60.95 -28.42
N SER A 11 -39.31 -61.63 -28.67
CA SER A 11 -39.16 -62.48 -29.85
C SER A 11 -39.49 -63.91 -29.47
N SER A 12 -40.72 -64.29 -29.81
CA SER A 12 -41.16 -65.67 -29.93
C SER A 12 -40.70 -66.24 -31.26
N GLY A 13 -40.21 -67.47 -31.25
CA GLY A 13 -40.09 -68.29 -32.46
C GLY A 13 -38.71 -68.88 -32.65
N GLN A 14 -38.52 -70.12 -32.20
CA GLN A 14 -37.98 -71.15 -33.08
C GLN A 14 -38.37 -72.55 -32.60
N THR A 15 -38.78 -73.30 -33.61
CA THR A 15 -39.52 -74.56 -33.65
C THR A 15 -38.71 -75.76 -33.21
N SER A 16 -39.36 -76.58 -32.39
CA SER A 16 -38.95 -77.92 -32.01
C SER A 16 -38.99 -78.87 -33.21
N ASN A 17 -37.84 -79.41 -33.61
CA ASN A 17 -37.79 -80.64 -34.40
C ASN A 17 -37.47 -81.79 -33.45
N SER A 18 -38.52 -82.55 -33.16
CA SER A 18 -38.49 -83.84 -32.49
C SER A 18 -37.99 -84.90 -33.49
N SER A 19 -36.96 -85.65 -33.10
CA SER A 19 -36.64 -86.93 -33.71
C SER A 19 -36.29 -87.89 -32.57
N HIS A 20 -37.28 -88.72 -32.24
CA HIS A 20 -37.13 -89.86 -31.37
C HIS A 20 -35.98 -90.75 -31.86
N SER A 21 -34.96 -90.92 -31.03
CA SER A 21 -34.13 -92.12 -31.04
C SER A 21 -34.25 -92.75 -29.66
N THR A 22 -35.08 -93.79 -29.60
CA THR A 22 -35.24 -94.70 -28.48
C THR A 22 -33.98 -95.56 -28.38
N ASN A 23 -33.16 -95.30 -27.36
CA ASN A 23 -32.28 -96.30 -26.77
C ASN A 23 -32.20 -96.04 -25.27
N LEU A 24 -33.14 -96.66 -24.54
CA LEU A 24 -32.99 -96.92 -23.12
C LEU A 24 -31.87 -97.97 -22.96
N SER A 25 -30.74 -97.54 -22.41
CA SER A 25 -29.79 -98.43 -21.74
C SER A 25 -29.35 -97.74 -20.47
N ALA A 26 -29.67 -98.39 -19.35
CA ALA A 26 -29.11 -98.26 -18.01
C ALA A 26 -28.69 -96.84 -17.57
N THR A 27 -29.53 -96.28 -16.70
CA THR A 27 -29.25 -95.24 -15.71
C THR A 27 -27.84 -95.35 -15.08
N ALA A 28 -26.85 -94.76 -15.72
CA ALA A 28 -25.77 -94.09 -15.03
C ALA A 28 -26.28 -92.68 -14.73
N THR A 29 -26.69 -92.42 -13.49
CA THR A 29 -26.69 -91.05 -12.97
C THR A 29 -25.25 -90.57 -13.06
N GLU A 30 -24.87 -89.97 -14.19
CA GLU A 30 -23.69 -89.11 -14.26
C GLU A 30 -23.96 -87.98 -13.26
N HIS A 31 -23.53 -88.20 -12.02
CA HIS A 31 -23.40 -87.15 -11.05
C HIS A 31 -22.40 -86.17 -11.66
N ILE A 32 -22.91 -85.11 -12.30
CA ILE A 32 -22.09 -84.01 -12.80
C ILE A 32 -21.42 -83.41 -11.56
N THR A 33 -20.17 -83.80 -11.36
CA THR A 33 -19.31 -83.31 -10.29
C THR A 33 -18.85 -81.91 -10.68
N ILE A 34 -19.50 -80.90 -10.12
CA ILE A 34 -19.17 -79.49 -10.27
C ILE A 34 -18.10 -79.14 -9.23
N SER A 35 -16.89 -78.84 -9.69
CA SER A 35 -15.85 -78.26 -8.83
C SER A 35 -16.28 -76.89 -8.30
N CYS A 36 -15.99 -76.59 -7.04
CA CYS A 36 -16.20 -75.27 -6.48
C CYS A 36 -15.44 -74.21 -7.28
N THR A 37 -16.15 -73.24 -7.85
CA THR A 37 -15.54 -72.22 -8.73
C THR A 37 -14.97 -71.01 -7.99
N ALA A 38 -14.91 -71.07 -6.65
CA ALA A 38 -14.36 -69.99 -5.83
C ALA A 38 -12.84 -70.12 -5.74
N LEU A 39 -12.16 -68.97 -5.74
CA LEU A 39 -10.73 -68.90 -5.46
C LEU A 39 -10.48 -68.70 -3.98
N LYS A 40 -9.43 -69.37 -3.48
CA LYS A 40 -8.83 -69.09 -2.19
C LYS A 40 -8.25 -67.67 -2.18
N GLU A 41 -7.90 -67.17 -1.00
CA GLU A 41 -7.37 -65.81 -0.85
C GLU A 41 -6.12 -65.53 -1.70
N ASN A 42 -5.25 -66.54 -1.84
CA ASN A 42 -4.05 -66.54 -2.68
C ASN A 42 -4.32 -66.70 -4.19
N GLY A 43 -5.59 -66.81 -4.61
CA GLY A 43 -5.97 -66.96 -6.01
C GLY A 43 -5.96 -68.39 -6.55
N SER A 44 -5.59 -69.39 -5.74
CA SER A 44 -5.65 -70.80 -6.17
C SER A 44 -7.08 -71.36 -6.17
N ASN A 45 -7.33 -72.34 -7.03
CA ASN A 45 -8.64 -72.99 -7.13
C ASN A 45 -9.00 -73.77 -5.85
N CYS A 46 -10.28 -73.84 -5.54
CA CYS A 46 -10.78 -74.70 -4.47
C CYS A 46 -10.78 -76.18 -4.94
N PRO A 47 -10.15 -77.12 -4.22
CA PRO A 47 -10.10 -78.52 -4.61
C PRO A 47 -11.40 -79.30 -4.33
N LEU A 48 -12.38 -78.67 -3.67
CA LEU A 48 -13.62 -79.33 -3.27
C LEU A 48 -14.57 -79.48 -4.47
N VAL A 49 -15.04 -80.70 -4.67
CA VAL A 49 -15.98 -81.08 -5.73
C VAL A 49 -17.37 -81.33 -5.12
N ARG A 50 -18.43 -80.83 -5.78
CA ARG A 50 -19.81 -80.95 -5.32
C ARG A 50 -20.75 -81.31 -6.45
N THR A 51 -21.92 -81.87 -6.10
CA THR A 51 -22.88 -82.38 -7.08
C THR A 51 -23.99 -81.40 -7.43
N ASP A 52 -24.19 -80.32 -6.66
CA ASP A 52 -25.39 -79.47 -6.75
C ASP A 52 -25.15 -77.95 -6.68
N GLN A 53 -23.94 -77.48 -6.29
CA GLN A 53 -23.71 -76.07 -5.92
C GLN A 53 -22.45 -75.47 -6.53
N LYS A 54 -22.54 -74.20 -6.97
CA LYS A 54 -21.42 -73.41 -7.52
C LYS A 54 -20.26 -73.22 -6.52
N TYR A 55 -20.58 -73.05 -5.23
CA TYR A 55 -19.60 -72.88 -4.16
C TYR A 55 -19.79 -73.96 -3.09
N CYS A 56 -18.69 -74.44 -2.49
CA CYS A 56 -18.76 -75.27 -1.29
C CYS A 56 -19.36 -74.47 -0.11
N VAL A 57 -19.82 -75.16 0.94
CA VAL A 57 -20.45 -74.53 2.12
C VAL A 57 -19.56 -73.44 2.72
N ASP A 58 -18.26 -73.67 2.83
CA ASP A 58 -17.33 -72.71 3.44
C ASP A 58 -17.19 -71.44 2.58
N HIS A 59 -16.94 -71.59 1.28
CA HIS A 59 -16.86 -70.46 0.35
C HIS A 59 -18.22 -69.74 0.17
N ARG A 60 -19.34 -70.44 0.33
CA ARG A 60 -20.66 -69.80 0.34
C ARG A 60 -20.85 -68.91 1.56
N LYS A 61 -20.51 -69.39 2.76
CA LYS A 61 -20.56 -68.61 4.00
C LYS A 61 -19.63 -67.39 3.91
N GLU A 62 -18.44 -67.60 3.38
CA GLU A 62 -17.46 -66.54 3.18
C GLU A 62 -17.92 -65.50 2.15
N TYR A 63 -18.48 -65.94 1.01
CA TYR A 63 -19.07 -65.04 0.03
C TYR A 63 -20.15 -64.16 0.67
N GLN A 64 -21.07 -64.77 1.43
CA GLN A 64 -22.13 -64.04 2.13
C GLN A 64 -21.53 -63.02 3.10
N GLY A 65 -20.59 -63.43 3.95
CA GLY A 65 -19.93 -62.54 4.90
C GLY A 65 -19.22 -61.35 4.23
N LEU A 66 -18.38 -61.62 3.22
CA LEU A 66 -17.65 -60.59 2.49
C LEU A 66 -18.59 -59.65 1.72
N TYR A 67 -19.63 -60.20 1.09
CA TYR A 67 -20.59 -59.40 0.32
C TYR A 67 -21.46 -58.52 1.22
N GLU A 68 -21.90 -59.01 2.38
CA GLU A 68 -22.62 -58.19 3.36
C GLU A 68 -21.71 -57.10 3.94
N THR A 69 -20.46 -57.44 4.29
CA THR A 69 -19.48 -56.44 4.77
C THR A 69 -19.24 -55.36 3.72
N TYR A 70 -19.08 -55.74 2.45
CA TYR A 70 -18.99 -54.80 1.33
C TYR A 70 -20.23 -53.90 1.26
N LYS A 71 -21.45 -54.46 1.32
CA LYS A 71 -22.69 -53.68 1.23
C LYS A 71 -22.83 -52.67 2.37
N ILE A 72 -22.47 -53.05 3.59
CA ILE A 72 -22.45 -52.16 4.76
C ILE A 72 -21.47 -51.01 4.52
N ARG A 73 -20.22 -51.30 4.16
CA ARG A 73 -19.20 -50.27 3.90
C ARG A 73 -19.55 -49.38 2.70
N HIS A 74 -20.15 -49.94 1.66
CA HIS A 74 -20.61 -49.17 0.50
C HIS A 74 -21.74 -48.21 0.86
N LYS A 75 -22.65 -48.64 1.75
CA LYS A 75 -23.69 -47.76 2.31
C LYS A 75 -23.08 -46.65 3.16
N GLU A 76 -22.19 -46.98 4.09
CA GLU A 76 -21.45 -45.99 4.90
C GLU A 76 -20.71 -44.99 4.02
N TYR A 77 -20.04 -45.47 2.96
CA TYR A 77 -19.41 -44.61 1.98
C TYR A 77 -20.42 -43.65 1.36
N GLY A 78 -21.58 -44.13 0.92
CA GLY A 78 -22.66 -43.32 0.36
C GLY A 78 -23.24 -42.28 1.33
N GLU A 79 -23.33 -42.61 2.62
CA GLU A 79 -23.87 -41.74 3.68
C GLU A 79 -22.93 -40.59 4.04
N ILE A 80 -21.62 -40.70 3.80
CA ILE A 80 -20.68 -39.58 3.98
C ILE A 80 -20.90 -38.56 2.87
N SER A 81 -21.81 -37.61 3.11
CA SER A 81 -22.03 -36.48 2.22
C SER A 81 -20.92 -35.45 2.39
N LEU A 82 -20.25 -35.14 1.28
CA LEU A 82 -19.36 -33.99 1.18
C LEU A 82 -20.21 -32.86 0.61
N GLU A 83 -20.73 -32.01 1.49
CA GLU A 83 -21.33 -30.73 1.10
C GLU A 83 -20.30 -29.90 0.33
N THR A 84 -20.80 -28.93 -0.44
CA THR A 84 -19.97 -27.89 -1.07
C THR A 84 -18.97 -27.35 -0.07
N GLN A 85 -17.72 -27.18 -0.51
CA GLN A 85 -16.64 -26.61 0.28
C GLN A 85 -17.16 -25.45 1.13
N PRO A 86 -17.01 -25.48 2.47
CA PRO A 86 -17.55 -24.43 3.32
C PRO A 86 -16.89 -23.10 2.91
N PRO A 87 -17.70 -22.03 2.68
CA PRO A 87 -17.16 -20.71 2.40
C PRO A 87 -16.46 -20.22 3.67
N GLY A 88 -15.14 -20.18 3.68
CA GLY A 88 -14.42 -19.81 4.89
C GLY A 88 -12.90 -19.77 4.75
N VAL A 89 -12.29 -19.15 5.76
CA VAL A 89 -10.84 -19.07 5.91
C VAL A 89 -10.27 -20.48 6.17
N PRO A 90 -9.13 -20.85 5.56
CA PRO A 90 -8.40 -22.07 5.93
C PRO A 90 -8.18 -22.14 7.46
N ASP A 91 -8.28 -23.33 8.05
CA ASP A 91 -8.14 -23.60 9.51
C ASP A 91 -9.33 -23.18 10.41
N SER A 92 -10.45 -22.77 9.82
CA SER A 92 -11.70 -22.62 10.59
C SER A 92 -12.18 -23.96 11.18
N ALA A 93 -13.02 -23.91 12.23
CA ALA A 93 -13.61 -25.12 12.81
C ALA A 93 -14.41 -25.93 11.77
N GLU A 94 -15.08 -25.24 10.85
CA GLU A 94 -15.82 -25.83 9.74
C GLU A 94 -14.87 -26.49 8.73
N SER A 95 -13.77 -25.82 8.37
CA SER A 95 -12.73 -26.38 7.50
C SER A 95 -12.11 -27.65 8.08
N ARG A 96 -11.79 -27.68 9.38
CA ARG A 96 -11.27 -28.87 10.07
C ARG A 96 -12.26 -30.03 10.08
N THR A 97 -13.54 -29.73 10.33
CA THR A 97 -14.60 -30.74 10.28
C THR A 97 -14.74 -31.31 8.87
N TRP A 98 -14.72 -30.46 7.86
CA TRP A 98 -14.83 -30.86 6.47
C TRP A 98 -13.63 -31.68 5.98
N LYS A 99 -12.40 -31.31 6.37
CA LYS A 99 -11.18 -32.09 6.15
C LYS A 99 -11.28 -33.49 6.77
N THR A 100 -11.84 -33.59 7.97
CA THR A 100 -12.08 -34.87 8.65
C THR A 100 -13.10 -35.73 7.89
N LYS A 101 -14.17 -35.13 7.36
CA LYS A 101 -15.14 -35.82 6.49
C LYS A 101 -14.50 -36.34 5.20
N ILE A 102 -13.63 -35.56 4.55
CA ILE A 102 -12.88 -36.00 3.37
C ILE A 102 -11.97 -37.19 3.70
N LEU A 103 -11.23 -37.13 4.80
CA LEU A 103 -10.38 -38.22 5.26
C LEU A 103 -11.18 -39.50 5.53
N ALA A 104 -12.34 -39.38 6.19
CA ALA A 104 -13.26 -40.49 6.40
C ALA A 104 -13.78 -41.06 5.07
N LYS A 105 -14.20 -40.20 4.13
CA LYS A 105 -14.65 -40.61 2.78
C LYS A 105 -13.57 -41.39 2.04
N ILE A 106 -12.33 -40.91 2.07
CA ILE A 106 -11.17 -41.58 1.46
C ILE A 106 -10.92 -42.94 2.11
N ALA A 107 -10.93 -43.01 3.45
CA ALA A 107 -10.68 -44.25 4.18
C ALA A 107 -11.75 -45.31 3.89
N THR A 108 -13.03 -44.94 4.02
CA THR A 108 -14.15 -45.82 3.74
C THR A 108 -14.20 -46.23 2.27
N GLY A 109 -13.91 -45.30 1.35
CA GLY A 109 -13.85 -45.59 -0.10
C GLY A 109 -12.77 -46.61 -0.46
N LYS A 110 -11.56 -46.49 0.09
CA LYS A 110 -10.48 -47.46 -0.09
C LYS A 110 -10.88 -48.85 0.38
N GLU A 111 -11.44 -48.93 1.59
CA GLU A 111 -11.84 -50.21 2.17
C GLU A 111 -12.98 -50.86 1.39
N THR A 112 -13.95 -50.06 0.93
CA THR A 112 -15.05 -50.51 0.08
C THR A 112 -14.55 -51.06 -1.25
N ALA A 113 -13.63 -50.36 -1.91
CA ALA A 113 -12.99 -50.82 -3.15
C ALA A 113 -12.20 -52.13 -2.93
N ARG A 114 -11.46 -52.22 -1.82
CA ARG A 114 -10.70 -53.42 -1.44
C ARG A 114 -11.62 -54.63 -1.25
N LEU A 115 -12.71 -54.48 -0.49
CA LEU A 115 -13.69 -55.55 -0.26
C LEU A 115 -14.36 -55.97 -1.56
N ARG A 116 -14.76 -55.01 -2.41
CA ARG A 116 -15.37 -55.30 -3.71
C ARG A 116 -14.43 -56.03 -4.65
N SER A 117 -13.15 -55.62 -4.66
CA SER A 117 -12.09 -56.29 -5.42
C SER A 117 -11.84 -57.71 -4.91
N GLN A 118 -11.83 -57.93 -3.60
CA GLN A 118 -11.70 -59.27 -3.01
C GLN A 118 -12.88 -60.17 -3.40
N VAL A 119 -14.12 -59.68 -3.29
CA VAL A 119 -15.32 -60.40 -3.73
C VAL A 119 -15.22 -60.75 -5.22
N ASN A 120 -14.85 -59.78 -6.06
CA ASN A 120 -14.70 -59.96 -7.50
C ASN A 120 -13.65 -61.04 -7.83
N ARG A 121 -12.44 -60.91 -7.27
CA ARG A 121 -11.32 -61.84 -7.49
C ARG A 121 -11.72 -63.26 -7.10
N ARG A 122 -12.40 -63.42 -5.95
CA ARG A 122 -12.66 -64.74 -5.37
C ARG A 122 -13.85 -65.47 -5.94
N PHE A 123 -14.90 -64.75 -6.33
CA PHE A 123 -16.18 -65.38 -6.68
C PHE A 123 -16.67 -65.06 -8.10
N PHE A 124 -16.16 -63.99 -8.73
CA PHE A 124 -16.65 -63.53 -10.05
C PHE A 124 -15.64 -63.70 -11.19
N SER A 125 -14.34 -63.83 -10.90
CA SER A 125 -13.26 -63.90 -11.89
C SER A 125 -13.34 -65.09 -12.86
N GLN A 126 -13.88 -66.23 -12.41
CA GLN A 126 -13.85 -67.48 -13.18
C GLN A 126 -15.14 -67.83 -13.93
N THR A 127 -16.23 -67.09 -13.73
CA THR A 127 -17.51 -67.43 -14.36
C THR A 127 -17.68 -66.69 -15.69
N PRO A 128 -17.84 -67.37 -16.85
CA PRO A 128 -18.04 -66.71 -18.15
C PRO A 128 -19.26 -65.76 -18.15
N GLN A 129 -20.33 -66.14 -17.46
CA GLN A 129 -21.52 -65.30 -17.25
C GLN A 129 -21.23 -63.98 -16.51
N ASN A 130 -20.22 -63.96 -15.63
CA ASN A 130 -19.85 -62.77 -14.86
C ASN A 130 -18.84 -61.89 -15.61
N GLN A 131 -18.20 -62.38 -16.67
CA GLN A 131 -17.34 -61.57 -17.54
C GLN A 131 -18.14 -60.62 -18.42
N SER A 132 -19.41 -60.94 -18.73
CA SER A 132 -20.33 -60.03 -19.41
C SER A 132 -20.87 -58.95 -18.48
N ASP A 133 -21.08 -59.25 -17.19
CA ASP A 133 -21.51 -58.29 -16.18
C ASP A 133 -20.33 -57.55 -15.52
N ARG A 134 -19.72 -56.64 -16.29
CA ARG A 134 -18.58 -55.81 -15.84
C ARG A 134 -18.96 -54.75 -14.81
N ASN A 135 -20.19 -54.74 -14.29
CA ASN A 135 -20.64 -53.77 -13.29
C ASN A 135 -19.80 -53.82 -12.02
N HIS A 136 -19.35 -55.00 -11.59
CA HIS A 136 -18.48 -55.14 -10.42
C HIS A 136 -17.14 -54.41 -10.60
N ILE A 137 -16.54 -54.54 -11.79
CA ILE A 137 -15.27 -53.87 -12.15
C ILE A 137 -15.49 -52.36 -12.27
N ARG A 138 -16.57 -51.93 -12.93
CA ARG A 138 -16.93 -50.51 -13.04
C ARG A 138 -17.07 -49.85 -11.68
N GLU A 139 -17.72 -50.52 -10.72
CA GLU A 139 -17.88 -49.98 -9.37
C GLU A 139 -16.54 -49.88 -8.62
N ILE A 140 -15.64 -50.85 -8.77
CA ILE A 140 -14.29 -50.78 -8.21
C ILE A 140 -13.54 -49.57 -8.78
N LEU A 141 -13.52 -49.44 -10.11
CA LEU A 141 -12.83 -48.34 -10.80
C LEU A 141 -13.43 -46.98 -10.43
N LYS A 142 -14.75 -46.90 -10.29
CA LYS A 142 -15.45 -45.69 -9.82
C LYS A 142 -14.99 -45.30 -8.42
N LEU A 143 -15.01 -46.24 -7.47
CA LEU A 143 -14.56 -45.97 -6.09
C LEU A 143 -13.08 -45.56 -6.05
N GLU A 144 -12.21 -46.23 -6.81
CA GLU A 144 -10.79 -45.90 -6.89
C GLU A 144 -10.55 -44.51 -7.49
N PHE A 145 -11.31 -44.16 -8.53
CA PHE A 145 -11.26 -42.84 -9.13
C PHE A 145 -11.73 -41.76 -8.15
N GLU A 146 -12.89 -41.94 -7.52
CA GLU A 146 -13.41 -40.98 -6.53
C GLU A 146 -12.43 -40.79 -5.36
N VAL A 147 -11.87 -41.88 -4.82
CA VAL A 147 -10.84 -41.82 -3.78
C VAL A 147 -9.61 -41.04 -4.23
N ARG A 148 -9.16 -41.24 -5.48
CA ARG A 148 -8.03 -40.50 -6.04
C ARG A 148 -8.34 -39.01 -6.16
N THR A 149 -9.52 -38.66 -6.66
CA THR A 149 -9.98 -37.28 -6.76
C THR A 149 -10.01 -36.61 -5.40
N TRP A 150 -10.58 -37.26 -4.38
CA TRP A 150 -10.61 -36.71 -3.01
C TRP A 150 -9.22 -36.56 -2.38
N LYS A 151 -8.28 -37.47 -2.68
CA LYS A 151 -6.88 -37.32 -2.24
C LYS A 151 -6.20 -36.12 -2.87
N GLN A 152 -6.33 -35.96 -4.19
CA GLN A 152 -5.76 -34.81 -4.91
C GLN A 152 -6.36 -33.51 -4.38
N TYR A 153 -7.67 -33.48 -4.18
CA TYR A 153 -8.36 -32.34 -3.62
C TYR A 153 -7.84 -31.99 -2.20
N LEU A 154 -7.67 -32.99 -1.34
CA LEU A 154 -7.10 -32.80 0.00
C LEU A 154 -5.65 -32.30 -0.04
N GLU A 155 -4.85 -32.76 -1.00
CA GLU A 155 -3.48 -32.31 -1.18
C GLU A 155 -3.42 -30.84 -1.60
N THR A 156 -4.20 -30.44 -2.60
CA THR A 156 -4.33 -29.03 -3.01
C THR A 156 -4.77 -28.15 -1.84
N TRP A 157 -5.76 -28.60 -1.07
CA TRP A 157 -6.20 -27.87 0.12
C TRP A 157 -5.07 -27.67 1.14
N ASN A 158 -4.31 -28.72 1.43
CA ASN A 158 -3.20 -28.63 2.38
C ASN A 158 -2.12 -27.64 1.92
N GLN A 159 -1.90 -27.54 0.60
CA GLN A 159 -0.98 -26.56 0.02
C GLN A 159 -1.51 -25.14 0.18
N GLU A 160 -2.79 -24.89 -0.12
CA GLU A 160 -3.44 -23.58 0.08
C GLU A 160 -3.43 -23.15 1.55
N GLU A 161 -3.72 -24.08 2.47
CA GLU A 161 -3.67 -23.86 3.92
C GLU A 161 -2.26 -23.47 4.37
N LYS A 162 -1.22 -24.15 3.86
CA LYS A 162 0.16 -23.81 4.14
C LYS A 162 0.51 -22.39 3.65
N VAL A 163 0.14 -22.06 2.42
CA VAL A 163 0.36 -20.71 1.84
C VAL A 163 -0.36 -19.64 2.67
N PHE A 164 -1.57 -19.92 3.15
CA PHE A 164 -2.32 -19.01 4.01
C PHE A 164 -1.61 -18.78 5.35
N GLN A 165 -1.14 -19.84 6.01
CA GLN A 165 -0.40 -19.75 7.27
C GLN A 165 0.94 -18.99 7.10
N ASP A 166 1.64 -19.22 5.99
CA ASP A 166 2.88 -18.51 5.68
C ASP A 166 2.61 -17.01 5.47
N LYS A 167 1.55 -16.65 4.75
CA LYS A 167 1.13 -15.24 4.58
C LYS A 167 0.79 -14.59 5.94
N LYS A 168 0.05 -15.30 6.79
CA LYS A 168 -0.30 -14.81 8.14
C LYS A 168 0.96 -14.53 8.97
N ARG A 169 1.91 -15.47 8.98
CA ARG A 169 3.18 -15.31 9.70
C ARG A 169 3.99 -14.11 9.20
N VAL A 170 4.07 -13.94 7.87
CA VAL A 170 4.76 -12.78 7.27
C VAL A 170 4.09 -11.48 7.67
N GLN A 171 2.76 -11.44 7.68
CA GLN A 171 2.02 -10.26 8.11
C GLN A 171 2.28 -9.92 9.59
N GLU A 172 2.25 -10.90 10.48
CA GLU A 172 2.60 -10.72 11.90
C GLU A 172 4.02 -10.18 12.09
N LEU A 173 4.98 -10.67 11.29
CA LEU A 173 6.36 -10.16 11.31
C LEU A 173 6.45 -8.70 10.83
N ILE A 174 5.73 -8.34 9.76
CA ILE A 174 5.66 -6.97 9.26
C ILE A 174 5.05 -6.04 10.31
N GLU A 175 3.98 -6.47 10.97
CA GLU A 175 3.32 -5.70 12.03
C GLU A 175 4.22 -5.54 13.25
N ALA A 176 4.94 -6.59 13.65
CA ALA A 176 5.93 -6.53 14.73
C ALA A 176 7.11 -5.61 14.40
N GLU A 177 7.59 -5.61 13.15
CA GLU A 177 8.65 -4.70 12.70
C GLU A 177 8.16 -3.25 12.66
N ARG A 178 6.93 -3.01 12.18
CA ARG A 178 6.30 -1.68 12.24
C ARG A 178 6.16 -1.18 13.67
N ALA A 179 5.76 -2.04 14.60
CA ALA A 179 5.66 -1.71 16.02
C ALA A 179 7.04 -1.36 16.61
N ARG A 180 8.08 -2.14 16.29
CA ARG A 180 9.47 -1.85 16.71
C ARG A 180 9.98 -0.52 16.16
N ALA A 181 9.74 -0.25 14.88
CA ALA A 181 10.12 1.02 14.26
C ALA A 181 9.37 2.22 14.86
N ALA A 182 8.09 2.06 15.20
CA ALA A 182 7.30 3.08 15.88
C ALA A 182 7.85 3.36 17.29
N GLN A 183 8.15 2.31 18.06
CA GLN A 183 8.74 2.44 19.40
C GLN A 183 10.10 3.16 19.34
N ALA A 184 10.97 2.78 18.40
CA ALA A 184 12.26 3.43 18.23
C ALA A 184 12.15 4.93 17.89
N ARG A 185 11.06 5.39 17.26
CA ARG A 185 10.80 6.82 17.03
C ARG A 185 10.40 7.53 18.32
N ILE A 186 9.58 6.89 19.15
CA ILE A 186 9.17 7.42 20.47
C ILE A 186 10.40 7.54 21.38
N ASP A 187 11.25 6.50 21.44
CA ASP A 187 12.43 6.49 22.30
C ASP A 187 13.48 7.55 21.88
N LYS A 188 13.55 7.90 20.60
CA LYS A 188 14.45 8.96 20.09
C LYS A 188 13.96 10.38 20.38
N GLN A 189 12.66 10.61 20.59
CA GLN A 189 12.13 11.95 20.82
C GLN A 189 12.73 12.62 22.07
N PRO A 190 12.77 11.98 23.27
CA PRO A 190 13.36 12.57 24.47
C PRO A 190 14.83 12.93 24.30
N ALA A 191 15.60 12.08 23.60
CA ALA A 191 17.01 12.34 23.32
C ALA A 191 17.18 13.59 22.44
N MET A 192 16.37 13.73 21.38
CA MET A 192 16.36 14.93 20.54
C MET A 192 15.92 16.18 21.31
N PHE A 193 14.89 16.09 22.16
CA PHE A 193 14.46 17.22 22.99
C PHE A 193 15.54 17.63 24.00
N SER A 194 16.21 16.67 24.64
CA SER A 194 17.33 16.92 25.56
C SER A 194 18.51 17.60 24.86
N GLN A 195 18.87 17.14 23.65
CA GLN A 195 19.94 17.72 22.86
C GLN A 195 19.58 19.15 22.42
N ARG A 196 18.38 19.34 21.84
CA ARG A 196 17.89 20.66 21.45
C ARG A 196 17.83 21.65 22.62
N SER A 197 17.43 21.19 23.81
CA SER A 197 17.43 22.02 25.01
C SER A 197 18.84 22.44 25.44
N ARG A 198 19.84 21.55 25.31
CA ARG A 198 21.25 21.88 25.58
C ARG A 198 21.78 22.88 24.57
N ASP A 199 21.47 22.70 23.29
CA ASP A 199 21.93 23.60 22.22
C ASP A 199 21.36 25.00 22.40
N ILE A 200 20.08 25.12 22.79
CA ILE A 200 19.46 26.41 23.12
C ILE A 200 20.18 27.09 24.29
N GLN A 201 20.48 26.35 25.38
CA GLN A 201 21.21 26.92 26.52
C GLN A 201 22.62 27.39 26.14
N ILE A 202 23.33 26.64 25.29
CA ILE A 202 24.65 27.03 24.79
C ILE A 202 24.54 28.30 23.94
N ALA A 203 23.54 28.38 23.05
CA ALA A 203 23.30 29.55 22.22
C ALA A 203 22.97 30.79 23.05
N GLU A 204 22.10 30.67 24.06
CA GLU A 204 21.77 31.77 24.98
C GLU A 204 22.98 32.22 25.79
N GLY A 205 23.76 31.29 26.33
CA GLY A 205 24.99 31.61 27.06
C GLY A 205 26.07 32.26 26.18
N THR A 206 26.11 31.91 24.89
CA THR A 206 27.01 32.54 23.91
C THR A 206 26.55 33.94 23.56
N LYS A 207 25.24 34.13 23.33
CA LYS A 207 24.63 35.45 23.10
C LYS A 207 24.91 36.41 24.26
N GLN A 208 24.74 35.97 25.51
CA GLN A 208 25.03 36.79 26.69
C GLN A 208 26.52 37.19 26.75
N ARG A 209 27.44 36.26 26.46
CA ARG A 209 28.88 36.57 26.41
C ARG A 209 29.22 37.59 25.33
N ILE A 210 28.60 37.50 24.15
CA ILE A 210 28.77 38.49 23.07
C ILE A 210 28.25 39.86 23.53
N ILE A 211 27.07 39.92 24.14
CA ILE A 211 26.49 41.18 24.64
C ILE A 211 27.41 41.84 25.69
N ILE A 212 27.89 41.06 26.67
CA ILE A 212 28.81 41.56 27.70
C ILE A 212 30.11 42.05 27.05
N SER A 213 30.65 41.30 26.10
CA SER A 213 31.88 41.69 25.38
C SER A 213 31.69 42.99 24.61
N LEU A 214 30.55 43.16 23.93
CA LEU A 214 30.20 44.39 23.21
C LEU A 214 30.00 45.58 24.14
N GLN A 215 29.44 45.39 25.33
CA GLN A 215 29.29 46.44 26.35
C GLN A 215 30.62 46.87 26.97
N GLN A 216 31.64 46.00 26.96
CA GLN A 216 32.98 46.32 27.44
C GLN A 216 33.86 47.01 26.39
N ILE A 217 33.42 47.08 25.13
CA ILE A 217 34.09 47.90 24.12
C ILE A 217 33.80 49.37 24.49
N PRO A 218 34.81 50.18 24.84
CA PRO A 218 34.60 51.61 25.06
C PRO A 218 33.96 52.17 23.79
N HIS A 219 32.85 52.93 23.94
CA HIS A 219 32.13 53.51 22.80
C HIS A 219 33.14 54.00 21.77
N PRO A 220 33.14 53.43 20.54
CA PRO A 220 34.18 53.73 19.61
C PRO A 220 34.11 55.25 19.35
N PRO A 221 35.25 55.97 19.40
CA PRO A 221 35.29 57.40 19.11
C PRO A 221 34.70 57.71 17.74
N ILE A 222 34.56 56.70 16.87
CA ILE A 222 33.89 56.76 15.58
C ILE A 222 32.41 57.17 15.68
N ILE A 223 31.64 56.72 16.66
CA ILE A 223 30.22 57.13 16.78
C ILE A 223 30.14 58.61 17.20
N GLU A 224 31.00 59.02 18.12
CA GLU A 224 31.09 60.41 18.58
C GLU A 224 31.60 61.35 17.46
N VAL A 225 32.58 60.88 16.68
CA VAL A 225 33.14 61.55 15.50
C VAL A 225 32.11 61.62 14.37
N LEU A 226 31.32 60.57 14.12
CA LEU A 226 30.25 60.59 13.12
C LEU A 226 29.10 61.52 13.53
N TYR A 227 28.76 61.56 14.83
CA TYR A 227 27.78 62.49 15.34
C TYR A 227 28.27 63.95 15.24
N THR A 228 29.53 64.22 15.59
CA THR A 228 30.13 65.55 15.40
C THR A 228 30.27 65.92 13.93
N LEU A 229 30.65 65.00 13.04
CA LEU A 229 30.67 65.24 11.59
C LEU A 229 29.27 65.55 11.04
N ALA A 230 28.25 64.80 11.46
CA ALA A 230 26.87 65.06 11.06
C ALA A 230 26.39 66.44 11.51
N VAL A 231 26.72 66.84 12.74
CA VAL A 231 26.40 68.18 13.28
C VAL A 231 27.18 69.27 12.54
N VAL A 232 28.48 69.09 12.31
CA VAL A 232 29.33 70.06 11.58
C VAL A 232 28.91 70.21 10.11
N LEU A 233 28.45 69.15 9.47
CA LEU A 233 27.96 69.21 8.09
C LEU A 233 26.53 69.77 7.98
N ALA A 234 25.68 69.53 8.99
CA ALA A 234 24.30 70.02 8.99
C ALA A 234 24.18 71.51 9.34
N ILE A 235 25.04 72.03 10.24
CA ILE A 235 24.95 73.43 10.71
C ILE A 235 25.09 74.46 9.57
N PRO A 236 26.07 74.37 8.66
CA PRO A 236 26.19 75.31 7.54
C PRO A 236 24.98 75.24 6.61
N ALA A 237 24.48 74.04 6.32
CA ALA A 237 23.30 73.87 5.47
C ALA A 237 22.03 74.48 6.09
N ILE A 238 21.86 74.33 7.41
CA ILE A 238 20.75 74.94 8.17
C ILE A 238 20.92 76.46 8.22
N TYR A 239 22.14 76.96 8.44
CA TYR A 239 22.43 78.39 8.47
C TYR A 239 22.15 79.04 7.11
N ASP A 240 22.61 78.44 6.01
CA ASP A 240 22.38 78.95 4.66
C ASP A 240 20.90 78.95 4.30
N THR A 241 20.16 77.89 4.66
CA THR A 241 18.70 77.85 4.41
C THR A 241 17.97 78.90 5.23
N ILE A 242 18.30 79.09 6.51
CA ILE A 242 17.69 80.13 7.34
C ILE A 242 18.04 81.52 6.80
N SER A 243 19.30 81.76 6.40
CA SER A 243 19.74 83.05 5.87
C SER A 243 19.03 83.41 4.55
N ILE A 244 18.87 82.42 3.65
CA ILE A 244 18.09 82.58 2.41
C ILE A 244 16.63 82.91 2.74
N ILE A 245 15.99 82.16 3.63
CA ILE A 245 14.60 82.40 4.03
C ILE A 245 14.45 83.80 4.63
N CYS A 246 15.33 84.21 5.54
CA CYS A 246 15.30 85.55 6.14
C CYS A 246 15.52 86.66 5.10
N SER A 247 16.39 86.46 4.11
CA SER A 247 16.63 87.45 3.04
C SER A 247 15.40 87.67 2.14
N PHE A 248 14.55 86.65 1.96
CA PHE A 248 13.28 86.78 1.24
C PHE A 248 12.25 87.59 2.01
N PHE A 249 12.22 87.48 3.35
CA PHE A 249 11.23 88.19 4.17
C PHE A 249 11.66 89.62 4.56
N TYR A 250 12.95 89.95 4.52
CA TYR A 250 13.44 91.27 4.95
C TYR A 250 13.64 92.30 3.82
N ASN A 251 13.63 91.90 2.54
CA ASN A 251 13.90 92.83 1.42
C ASN A 251 12.66 93.48 0.77
N GLU A 252 11.43 93.21 1.23
CA GLU A 252 10.20 93.81 0.69
C GLU A 252 9.35 94.62 1.69
N ALA A 253 9.95 95.08 2.79
CA ALA A 253 9.32 96.06 3.67
C ALA A 253 9.86 97.47 3.41
N SER A 254 9.58 98.01 2.23
CA SER A 254 9.70 99.45 1.97
C SER A 254 8.67 100.21 2.83
N GLY A 255 9.19 100.93 3.83
CA GLY A 255 8.66 102.16 4.47
C GLY A 255 7.15 102.26 4.76
N PRO A 256 6.73 102.41 6.04
CA PRO A 256 5.38 102.85 6.35
C PRO A 256 5.32 104.36 6.12
N ASP A 257 4.68 104.80 5.03
CA ASP A 257 3.98 106.09 4.89
C ASP A 257 3.85 106.43 3.40
N GLN A 258 2.77 105.97 2.76
CA GLN A 258 2.11 106.69 1.68
C GLN A 258 0.79 106.01 1.34
N ALA A 259 -0.30 106.57 1.84
CA ALA A 259 -1.65 106.27 1.37
C ALA A 259 -1.89 107.02 0.05
N PRO A 260 -2.40 106.37 -1.01
CA PRO A 260 -2.99 107.09 -2.13
C PRO A 260 -4.50 107.23 -1.94
N THR A 261 -4.94 108.49 -1.93
CA THR A 261 -6.33 108.97 -1.97
C THR A 261 -7.01 108.66 -3.32
N PRO A 262 -8.36 108.64 -3.39
CA PRO A 262 -9.11 108.14 -4.52
C PRO A 262 -9.44 109.22 -5.57
N GLY A 263 -9.42 108.81 -6.85
CA GLY A 263 -10.15 109.48 -7.94
C GLY A 263 -9.41 110.58 -8.69
N ALA A 264 -8.68 110.21 -9.75
CA ALA A 264 -8.44 111.07 -10.90
C ALA A 264 -8.19 110.20 -12.13
N ALA A 265 -9.07 110.30 -13.12
CA ALA A 265 -8.81 109.81 -14.47
C ALA A 265 -7.97 110.86 -15.19
N GLN A 266 -6.81 110.47 -15.73
CA GLN A 266 -6.28 111.09 -16.94
C GLN A 266 -5.24 110.20 -17.62
N GLU A 267 -5.26 110.35 -18.93
CA GLU A 267 -4.75 109.54 -20.02
C GLU A 267 -3.22 109.68 -20.28
N PRO A 268 -2.66 108.99 -21.28
CA PRO A 268 -1.28 108.54 -21.30
C PRO A 268 -0.33 109.60 -21.85
N GLU A 269 0.93 109.58 -21.43
CA GLU A 269 2.04 109.83 -22.34
C GLU A 269 3.38 109.32 -21.79
N THR A 270 4.13 108.82 -22.76
CA THR A 270 5.48 108.26 -22.80
C THR A 270 6.59 109.09 -22.13
N SER A 271 7.51 108.40 -21.43
CA SER A 271 8.95 108.71 -21.34
C SER A 271 9.63 107.64 -20.46
N GLN A 272 10.24 106.60 -21.04
CA GLN A 272 11.68 106.50 -21.30
C GLN A 272 12.57 106.57 -20.04
N GLN A 273 12.83 105.41 -19.43
CA GLN A 273 14.18 105.06 -18.97
C GLN A 273 14.31 103.53 -18.78
N ASP A 274 14.83 102.88 -19.81
CA ASP A 274 15.42 101.54 -19.72
C ASP A 274 16.58 101.57 -18.72
N TYR A 275 16.40 100.91 -17.57
CA TYR A 275 17.50 100.46 -16.74
C TYR A 275 17.69 98.95 -16.94
N PRO A 276 18.79 98.49 -17.55
CA PRO A 276 19.04 97.07 -17.83
C PRO A 276 19.47 96.28 -16.57
N PHE A 277 19.33 96.84 -15.37
CA PHE A 277 19.74 96.18 -14.13
C PHE A 277 18.74 95.14 -13.62
N GLY A 278 17.44 95.32 -13.87
CA GLY A 278 16.41 94.37 -13.40
C GLY A 278 16.49 93.01 -14.10
N LEU A 279 16.82 92.99 -15.40
CA LEU A 279 16.90 91.75 -16.17
C LEU A 279 18.24 91.02 -15.93
N LEU A 280 19.34 91.74 -15.70
CA LEU A 280 20.65 91.12 -15.40
C LEU A 280 20.69 90.52 -13.99
N VAL A 281 20.04 91.16 -13.00
CA VAL A 281 19.96 90.65 -11.61
C VAL A 281 19.00 89.47 -11.51
N THR A 282 17.86 89.48 -12.20
CA THR A 282 16.93 88.32 -12.22
C THR A 282 17.50 87.13 -12.98
N THR A 283 18.25 87.34 -14.07
CA THR A 283 18.91 86.24 -14.80
C THR A 283 20.11 85.66 -14.04
N THR A 284 20.92 86.49 -13.37
CA THR A 284 22.01 85.98 -12.53
C THR A 284 21.51 85.29 -11.26
N ILE A 285 20.49 85.82 -10.56
CA ILE A 285 19.86 85.14 -9.41
C ILE A 285 19.16 83.85 -9.86
N GLY A 286 18.51 83.84 -11.02
CA GLY A 286 17.93 82.63 -11.63
C GLY A 286 18.99 81.56 -11.94
N ASP A 287 20.16 81.95 -12.42
CA ASP A 287 21.26 81.03 -12.74
C ASP A 287 21.98 80.50 -11.48
N TYR A 288 22.10 81.32 -10.43
CA TYR A 288 22.61 80.87 -9.13
C TYR A 288 21.63 79.95 -8.39
N THR A 289 20.34 80.28 -8.38
CA THR A 289 19.31 79.44 -7.73
C THR A 289 19.15 78.11 -8.44
N THR A 290 19.18 78.08 -9.77
CA THR A 290 19.16 76.81 -10.53
C THR A 290 20.42 75.98 -10.31
N LYS A 291 21.61 76.60 -10.24
CA LYS A 291 22.85 75.89 -9.86
C LYS A 291 22.79 75.35 -8.43
N ILE A 292 22.31 76.13 -7.46
CA ILE A 292 22.15 75.68 -6.07
C ILE A 292 21.18 74.50 -5.99
N ILE A 293 20.02 74.59 -6.66
CA ILE A 293 19.04 73.50 -6.72
C ILE A 293 19.66 72.26 -7.39
N TRP A 294 20.47 72.45 -8.42
CA TRP A 294 21.16 71.35 -9.10
C TRP A 294 22.18 70.66 -8.19
N TRP A 295 23.00 71.43 -7.46
CA TRP A 295 23.94 70.90 -6.48
C TRP A 295 23.24 70.23 -5.29
N TRP A 296 22.12 70.77 -4.81
CA TRP A 296 21.31 70.15 -3.77
C TRP A 296 20.72 68.81 -4.22
N LYS A 297 20.19 68.75 -5.45
CA LYS A 297 19.71 67.48 -6.04
C LYS A 297 20.86 66.48 -6.18
N PHE A 298 22.03 66.94 -6.63
CA PHE A 298 23.21 66.09 -6.74
C PHE A 298 23.66 65.55 -5.37
N LEU A 299 23.76 66.40 -4.35
CA LEU A 299 24.09 66.00 -2.98
C LEU A 299 23.06 65.04 -2.40
N PHE A 300 21.77 65.27 -2.65
CA PHE A 300 20.71 64.35 -2.22
C PHE A 300 20.86 62.98 -2.89
N VAL A 301 21.14 62.93 -4.19
CA VAL A 301 21.39 61.69 -4.92
C VAL A 301 22.63 60.97 -4.39
N VAL A 302 23.72 61.69 -4.13
CA VAL A 302 24.95 61.11 -3.55
C VAL A 302 24.69 60.58 -2.14
N ALA A 303 24.01 61.34 -1.27
CA ALA A 303 23.66 60.90 0.07
C ALA A 303 22.74 59.67 0.06
N TRP A 304 21.74 59.67 -0.83
CA TRP A 304 20.84 58.54 -1.01
C TRP A 304 21.57 57.29 -1.52
N PHE A 305 22.50 57.45 -2.47
CA PHE A 305 23.36 56.38 -2.96
C PHE A 305 24.26 55.81 -1.86
N LEU A 306 24.91 56.68 -1.06
CA LEU A 306 25.77 56.26 0.06
C LEU A 306 24.98 55.54 1.14
N LEU A 307 23.75 55.97 1.43
CA LEU A 307 22.85 55.29 2.36
C LEU A 307 22.49 53.88 1.86
N HIS A 308 22.13 53.74 0.58
CA HIS A 308 21.85 52.44 -0.01
C HIS A 308 23.07 51.53 -0.03
N LEU A 309 24.25 52.08 -0.33
CA LEU A 309 25.51 51.33 -0.28
C LEU A 309 25.81 50.85 1.15
N ALA A 310 25.60 51.69 2.16
CA ALA A 310 25.77 51.31 3.56
C ALA A 310 24.80 50.20 3.99
N ILE A 311 23.51 50.32 3.63
CA ILE A 311 22.51 49.28 3.90
C ILE A 311 22.91 47.97 3.21
N TYR A 312 23.30 48.03 1.94
CA TYR A 312 23.72 46.87 1.17
C TYR A 312 24.92 46.15 1.78
N LEU A 313 25.94 46.90 2.22
CA LEU A 313 27.12 46.35 2.88
C LEU A 313 26.78 45.68 4.22
N VAL A 314 25.86 46.27 4.99
CA VAL A 314 25.38 45.67 6.26
C VAL A 314 24.60 44.39 6.00
N THR A 315 23.70 44.36 5.01
CA THR A 315 22.95 43.14 4.66
C THR A 315 23.88 42.03 4.16
N MET A 316 24.86 42.36 3.31
CA MET A 316 25.88 41.41 2.86
C MET A 316 26.69 40.81 4.02
N ALA A 317 27.06 41.62 5.00
CA ALA A 317 27.77 41.15 6.19
C ALA A 317 26.92 40.20 7.04
N VAL A 318 25.62 40.52 7.21
CA VAL A 318 24.68 39.66 7.95
C VAL A 318 24.47 38.33 7.23
N ASP A 319 24.28 38.34 5.91
CA ASP A 319 24.10 37.12 5.11
C ASP A 319 25.34 36.23 5.15
N GLN A 320 26.54 36.83 5.09
CA GLN A 320 27.80 36.09 5.22
C GLN A 320 27.93 35.43 6.59
N VAL A 321 27.53 36.11 7.68
CA VAL A 321 27.51 35.52 9.03
C VAL A 321 26.51 34.37 9.12
N ASN A 322 25.30 34.54 8.59
CA ASN A 322 24.27 33.49 8.58
C ASN A 322 24.75 32.25 7.82
N ALA A 323 25.37 32.42 6.65
CA ALA A 323 25.93 31.32 5.86
C ALA A 323 27.07 30.60 6.58
N MET A 324 27.90 31.31 7.35
CA MET A 324 28.95 30.70 8.18
C MET A 324 28.35 29.89 9.33
N VAL A 325 27.24 30.35 9.92
CA VAL A 325 26.53 29.62 10.99
C VAL A 325 25.86 28.36 10.46
N GLU A 326 25.15 28.40 9.33
CA GLU A 326 24.57 27.21 8.70
C GLU A 326 25.64 26.16 8.37
N ASN A 327 26.75 26.58 7.75
CA ASN A 327 27.86 25.67 7.44
C ASN A 327 28.53 25.06 8.68
N ALA A 328 28.51 25.75 9.82
CA ALA A 328 29.04 25.22 11.08
C ALA A 328 28.07 24.21 11.72
N VAL A 329 26.75 24.43 11.58
CA VAL A 329 25.72 23.48 12.04
C VAL A 329 25.73 22.20 11.21
N ASP A 330 25.88 22.29 9.88
CA ASP A 330 25.90 21.12 9.01
C ASP A 330 27.14 20.22 9.17
N ARG A 331 28.21 20.74 9.79
CA ARG A 331 29.46 19.99 10.04
C ARG A 331 29.55 19.37 11.43
N ALA A 332 28.64 19.71 12.36
CA ALA A 332 28.65 19.26 13.75
C ALA A 332 27.73 18.04 13.96
#